data_AF-A0A8H8R774-F1
#
_entry.id   AF-A0A8H8R774-F1
#
_cell.length_a   1.000
_cell.length_b   1.000
_cell.length_c   1.000
_cell.angle_alpha   90.00
_cell.angle_beta   90.00
_cell.angle_gamma   90.00
#
_symmetry.space_group_name_H-M   'P 1'
#
loop_
_entity.id
_entity.type
_entity.pdbx_description
1 polymer ?
#
loop_
_entity_poly.entity_id
_entity_poly.type
_entity_poly.pdbx_seq_one_letter_code
_entity_poly.pdbx_strand_id
1 'polypeptide(L)'
;MFIQRLISRRAVQTFRKPFIYPFPLSTSSRNSIQHLSRRLASSTTRTVPRVSSKKQIFPERVLVYHAGTGRTVFLGSLKVTTIFIATFFCAVLGPTYYYAENEPPWVSVIVILSGIIPMISVLYMTSPFVNYIHLRLPPFARNSTELMRRFTKTLPRDAEIDITTMNVLGKPRVARMKIQDLSAANERFGLVNYVRDTKAINERRKWWMGKAVRQFGVHGGKGSMVGGEAWKDIQAAIAKRGEKGCRENVTMPIEMDGSTYPVTINLYSALRNLRKPSEVRLMWVDSISINQRDDEEKSQQVNLMRDMYASANTCVVWFGDFLDHGITMTEATAFLDTLVEMIKI
;
A
#
# COMPACT_ATOMS: atom_id res chain seq x y z
N MET A 1 5.75 -13.04 -7.86
CA MET A 1 5.50 -13.73 -9.14
C MET A 1 6.76 -13.61 -9.98
N PHE A 2 7.56 -14.67 -10.01
CA PHE A 2 8.55 -14.87 -11.07
C PHE A 2 8.32 -16.28 -11.57
N ILE A 3 8.06 -16.41 -12.87
CA ILE A 3 7.73 -17.66 -13.54
C ILE A 3 9.05 -18.27 -13.96
N GLN A 4 9.22 -19.55 -13.71
CA GLN A 4 10.55 -20.11 -13.81
C GLN A 4 10.55 -21.63 -13.98
N ARG A 5 11.01 -22.10 -15.14
CA ARG A 5 11.21 -23.53 -15.43
C ARG A 5 12.66 -23.84 -15.82
N LEU A 6 13.10 -25.04 -15.46
CA LEU A 6 14.37 -25.69 -15.80
C LEU A 6 14.49 -26.05 -17.29
N ILE A 7 15.66 -25.80 -17.93
CA ILE A 7 16.01 -26.36 -19.26
C ILE A 7 17.17 -27.35 -19.12
N SER A 8 17.03 -28.52 -19.74
CA SER A 8 18.03 -29.60 -19.85
C SER A 8 19.15 -29.28 -20.86
N ARG A 9 20.38 -29.59 -20.43
CA ARG A 9 21.67 -29.76 -21.14
C ARG A 9 21.65 -29.73 -22.68
N ARG A 10 21.80 -28.55 -23.32
CA ARG A 10 22.46 -28.42 -24.65
C ARG A 10 22.65 -26.96 -25.12
N ALA A 11 23.29 -26.10 -24.33
CA ALA A 11 23.79 -24.82 -24.85
C ALA A 11 24.90 -24.20 -24.00
N VAL A 12 25.68 -25.03 -23.27
CA VAL A 12 26.86 -24.55 -22.55
C VAL A 12 28.07 -24.77 -23.44
N GLN A 13 28.31 -23.84 -24.36
CA GLN A 13 29.59 -23.71 -25.03
C GLN A 13 29.59 -22.36 -25.73
N THR A 14 30.09 -21.32 -25.06
CA THR A 14 31.20 -20.51 -25.59
C THR A 14 31.66 -19.41 -24.62
N PHE A 15 32.95 -19.49 -24.30
CA PHE A 15 33.89 -18.42 -23.90
C PHE A 15 33.77 -17.70 -22.54
N ARG A 16 34.53 -18.24 -21.58
CA ARG A 16 35.30 -17.46 -20.57
C ARG A 16 36.55 -16.82 -21.23
N LYS A 17 36.95 -15.63 -20.78
CA LYS A 17 38.26 -15.32 -20.13
C LYS A 17 38.33 -13.84 -19.63
N PRO A 18 39.25 -13.51 -18.69
CA PRO A 18 39.04 -12.54 -17.61
C PRO A 18 39.78 -11.20 -17.80
N PHE A 19 39.34 -10.16 -17.09
CA PHE A 19 40.12 -8.95 -16.85
C PHE A 19 40.18 -8.66 -15.35
N ILE A 20 41.41 -8.64 -14.84
CA ILE A 20 41.82 -8.29 -13.47
C ILE A 20 42.23 -6.81 -13.47
N TYR A 21 41.95 -6.06 -12.41
CA TYR A 21 42.90 -5.13 -11.76
C TYR A 21 42.31 -4.54 -10.45
N PRO A 22 43.15 -3.97 -9.56
CA PRO A 22 43.18 -4.34 -8.16
C PRO A 22 42.75 -3.21 -7.22
N PHE A 23 42.43 -3.59 -5.98
CA PHE A 23 42.46 -2.67 -4.85
C PHE A 23 43.90 -2.33 -4.46
N PRO A 24 44.13 -1.09 -4.02
CA PRO A 24 44.95 -0.88 -2.83
C PRO A 24 44.20 -0.07 -1.77
N LEU A 25 44.27 -0.60 -0.54
CA LEU A 25 44.01 0.11 0.70
C LEU A 25 45.07 1.19 0.91
N SER A 26 44.65 2.39 1.29
CA SER A 26 45.51 3.42 1.87
C SER A 26 44.97 3.84 3.22
N THR A 27 45.74 3.49 4.24
CA THR A 27 45.70 4.03 5.59
C THR A 27 46.32 5.43 5.60
N SER A 28 45.60 6.44 6.08
CA SER A 28 46.11 7.50 6.96
C SER A 28 45.15 8.69 6.96
N SER A 29 44.68 9.07 8.14
CA SER A 29 44.76 10.44 8.68
C SER A 29 43.70 10.62 9.77
N ARG A 30 44.06 10.17 10.98
CA ARG A 30 43.63 10.83 12.21
C ARG A 30 44.31 12.19 12.21
N ASN A 31 43.57 13.27 11.99
CA ASN A 31 43.79 14.62 12.55
C ASN A 31 42.94 15.64 11.79
N SER A 32 41.65 15.77 12.13
CA SER A 32 40.81 16.89 11.67
C SER A 32 39.67 17.23 12.65
N ILE A 33 39.79 16.88 13.94
CA ILE A 33 38.76 17.13 14.97
C ILE A 33 39.22 18.20 16.00
N GLN A 34 40.09 19.14 15.62
CA GLN A 34 40.51 20.23 16.52
C GLN A 34 40.32 21.65 15.97
N HIS A 35 39.87 21.82 14.72
CA HIS A 35 39.66 23.15 14.13
C HIS A 35 38.19 23.60 14.03
N LEU A 36 37.21 22.76 14.37
CA LEU A 36 35.80 23.15 14.39
C LEU A 36 35.32 23.74 15.74
N SER A 37 36.05 23.51 16.83
CA SER A 37 35.66 23.92 18.18
C SER A 37 36.01 25.37 18.53
N ARG A 38 36.79 26.08 17.69
CA ARG A 38 37.25 27.46 17.98
C ARG A 38 36.37 28.57 17.37
N ARG A 39 35.42 28.24 16.49
CA ARG A 39 34.49 29.23 15.88
C ARG A 39 33.16 29.38 16.62
N LEU A 40 32.90 28.59 17.66
CA LEU A 40 31.67 28.67 18.46
C LEU A 40 31.78 29.59 19.69
N ALA A 41 32.95 30.18 19.95
CA ALA A 41 33.21 30.95 21.18
C ALA A 41 33.12 32.48 21.01
N SER A 42 32.66 32.99 19.86
CA SER A 42 32.49 34.44 19.64
C SER A 42 31.16 34.78 18.96
N SER A 43 30.04 34.37 19.56
CA SER A 43 28.77 35.03 19.31
C SER A 43 28.24 35.61 20.61
N THR A 44 28.33 36.94 20.65
CA THR A 44 27.64 37.89 21.51
C THR A 44 26.36 37.33 22.13
N THR A 45 26.22 37.48 23.45
CA THR A 45 24.97 37.37 24.20
C THR A 45 23.87 38.19 23.53
N ARG A 46 23.13 37.56 22.60
CA ARG A 46 21.85 38.07 22.12
C ARG A 46 20.85 37.84 23.23
N THR A 47 20.45 38.92 23.88
CA THR A 47 19.17 39.03 24.58
C THR A 47 18.10 38.36 23.71
N VAL A 48 17.47 37.31 24.22
CA VAL A 48 16.35 36.65 23.54
C VAL A 48 15.22 37.67 23.53
N PRO A 49 14.83 38.25 22.37
CA PRO A 49 13.69 39.15 22.35
C PRO A 49 12.46 38.33 22.74
N ARG A 50 11.75 38.80 23.76
CA ARG A 50 10.46 38.25 24.20
C ARG A 50 9.54 38.28 22.97
N VAL A 51 9.31 37.11 22.36
CA VAL A 51 8.56 36.98 21.12
C VAL A 51 7.15 37.50 21.37
N SER A 52 6.82 38.68 20.82
CA SER A 52 5.45 39.14 20.73
C SER A 52 4.67 38.06 19.98
N SER A 53 3.58 37.59 20.56
CA SER A 53 2.75 36.53 19.99
C SER A 53 2.14 37.00 18.68
N LYS A 54 2.85 36.80 17.57
CA LYS A 54 2.34 37.09 16.22
C LYS A 54 1.04 36.30 16.03
N LYS A 55 -0.01 37.01 15.59
CA LYS A 55 -1.31 36.41 15.26
C LYS A 55 -1.08 35.32 14.21
N GLN A 56 -1.39 34.07 14.56
CA GLN A 56 -1.25 32.93 13.66
C GLN A 56 -2.21 33.11 12.48
N ILE A 57 -1.70 32.97 11.25
CA ILE A 57 -2.47 33.15 10.01
C ILE A 57 -3.32 31.91 9.73
N PHE A 58 -2.76 30.72 9.97
CA PHE A 58 -3.45 29.46 9.75
C PHE A 58 -4.00 28.87 11.06
N PRO A 59 -5.20 28.25 11.02
CA PRO A 59 -5.70 27.49 12.14
C PRO A 59 -4.85 26.23 12.38
N GLU A 60 -5.05 25.61 13.53
CA GLU A 60 -4.41 24.34 13.86
C GLU A 60 -4.73 23.22 12.86
N ARG A 61 -5.97 23.17 12.39
CA ARG A 61 -6.46 22.15 11.46
C ARG A 61 -6.67 22.81 10.10
N VAL A 62 -5.77 22.55 9.17
CA VAL A 62 -5.87 23.08 7.80
C VAL A 62 -6.50 22.03 6.91
N LEU A 63 -7.56 22.42 6.19
CA LEU A 63 -8.25 21.56 5.23
C LEU A 63 -7.35 21.35 4.01
N VAL A 64 -6.86 20.13 3.82
CA VAL A 64 -6.00 19.74 2.68
C VAL A 64 -6.79 19.06 1.58
N TYR A 65 -7.87 18.37 1.91
CA TYR A 65 -8.71 17.67 0.93
C TYR A 65 -10.19 17.81 1.25
N HIS A 66 -10.98 18.03 0.19
CA HIS A 66 -12.44 18.00 0.20
C HIS A 66 -12.92 17.17 -1.00
N ALA A 67 -13.72 16.13 -0.74
CA ALA A 67 -14.27 15.28 -1.80
C ALA A 67 -15.37 15.97 -2.64
N GLY A 68 -15.90 17.08 -2.13
CA GLY A 68 -16.96 17.86 -2.75
C GLY A 68 -18.33 17.55 -2.16
N THR A 69 -19.02 18.61 -1.74
CA THR A 69 -20.27 18.55 -0.98
C THR A 69 -21.35 17.74 -1.71
N GLY A 70 -21.50 17.93 -3.02
CA GLY A 70 -22.49 17.20 -3.82
C GLY A 70 -22.27 15.68 -3.82
N ARG A 71 -21.03 15.21 -3.98
CA ARG A 71 -20.72 13.76 -3.95
C ARG A 71 -21.00 13.16 -2.59
N THR A 72 -20.61 13.86 -1.52
CA THR A 72 -20.79 13.37 -0.16
C THR A 72 -22.26 13.35 0.26
N VAL A 73 -23.03 14.36 -0.15
CA VAL A 73 -24.47 14.42 0.11
C VAL A 73 -25.20 13.34 -0.69
N PHE A 74 -24.84 13.15 -1.97
CA PHE A 74 -25.39 12.08 -2.80
C PHE A 74 -25.10 10.68 -2.24
N LEU A 75 -23.86 10.43 -1.81
CA LEU A 75 -23.51 9.16 -1.17
C LEU A 75 -24.27 8.95 0.15
N GLY A 76 -24.48 10.02 0.92
CA GLY A 76 -25.30 9.99 2.13
C GLY A 76 -26.76 9.68 1.83
N SER A 77 -27.36 10.36 0.85
CA SER A 77 -28.75 10.13 0.46
C SER A 77 -28.94 8.72 -0.11
N LEU A 78 -28.01 8.23 -0.94
CA LEU A 78 -28.04 6.87 -1.49
C LEU A 78 -28.06 5.80 -0.39
N LYS A 79 -27.25 5.95 0.66
CA LYS A 79 -27.24 5.04 1.82
C LYS A 79 -28.55 5.08 2.60
N VAL A 80 -29.08 6.27 2.82
CA VAL A 80 -30.35 6.44 3.56
C VAL A 80 -31.51 5.81 2.78
N THR A 81 -31.57 6.02 1.46
CA THR A 81 -32.60 5.43 0.61
C THR A 81 -32.57 3.89 0.63
N THR A 82 -31.39 3.26 0.56
CA THR A 82 -31.33 1.79 0.60
C THR A 82 -31.70 1.21 1.95
N ILE A 83 -31.47 1.94 3.06
CA ILE A 83 -31.96 1.55 4.39
C ILE A 83 -33.49 1.61 4.46
N PHE A 84 -34.10 2.66 3.92
CA PHE A 84 -35.56 2.77 3.86
C PHE A 84 -36.18 1.66 3.00
N ILE A 85 -35.59 1.37 1.84
CA ILE A 85 -36.02 0.26 0.97
C ILE A 85 -35.89 -1.07 1.72
N ALA A 86 -34.73 -1.37 2.32
CA ALA A 86 -34.54 -2.59 3.08
C ALA A 86 -35.54 -2.72 4.24
N THR A 87 -35.82 -1.61 4.94
CA THR A 87 -36.80 -1.56 6.03
C THR A 87 -38.21 -1.86 5.52
N PHE A 88 -38.63 -1.26 4.41
CA PHE A 88 -39.93 -1.53 3.80
C PHE A 88 -40.08 -3.01 3.40
N PHE A 89 -39.05 -3.59 2.77
CA PHE A 89 -39.07 -4.98 2.37
C PHE A 89 -39.07 -5.94 3.57
N CYS A 90 -38.34 -5.64 4.64
CA CYS A 90 -38.30 -6.48 5.83
C CYS A 90 -39.53 -6.34 6.73
N ALA A 91 -40.06 -5.12 6.91
CA ALA A 91 -41.12 -4.84 7.88
C ALA A 91 -42.53 -4.88 7.28
N VAL A 92 -42.67 -4.63 5.97
CA VAL A 92 -43.97 -4.58 5.29
C VAL A 92 -44.12 -5.78 4.36
N LEU A 93 -43.26 -5.91 3.36
CA LEU A 93 -43.44 -6.94 2.33
C LEU A 93 -43.18 -8.35 2.86
N GLY A 94 -42.10 -8.58 3.61
CA GLY A 94 -41.74 -9.88 4.16
C GLY A 94 -42.89 -10.55 4.94
N PRO A 95 -43.45 -9.87 5.96
CA PRO A 95 -44.60 -10.39 6.71
C PRO A 95 -45.85 -10.57 5.84
N THR A 96 -46.12 -9.64 4.91
CA THR A 96 -47.29 -9.74 4.02
C THR A 96 -47.28 -11.03 3.20
N TYR A 97 -46.12 -11.39 2.63
CA TYR A 97 -45.96 -12.63 1.86
C TYR A 97 -45.82 -13.88 2.74
N TYR A 98 -45.45 -13.73 4.02
CA TYR A 98 -45.38 -14.86 4.96
C TYR A 98 -46.77 -15.33 5.40
N TYR A 99 -47.71 -14.39 5.58
CA TYR A 99 -49.10 -14.69 5.96
C TYR A 99 -50.04 -14.92 4.77
N ALA A 100 -49.55 -14.78 3.54
CA ALA A 100 -50.34 -15.06 2.35
C ALA A 100 -50.52 -16.59 2.18
N GLU A 101 -51.75 -17.08 2.27
CA GLU A 101 -52.07 -18.52 2.20
C GLU A 101 -51.74 -19.16 0.85
N ASN A 102 -51.65 -18.35 -0.20
CA ASN A 102 -51.47 -18.82 -1.58
C ASN A 102 -50.00 -18.99 -1.99
N GLU A 103 -49.05 -18.56 -1.16
CA GLU A 103 -47.64 -18.52 -1.52
C GLU A 103 -46.79 -19.42 -0.60
N PRO A 104 -45.81 -20.14 -1.14
CA PRO A 104 -44.95 -20.98 -0.32
C PRO A 104 -43.99 -20.13 0.54
N PRO A 105 -43.61 -20.57 1.76
CA PRO A 105 -42.89 -19.74 2.72
C PRO A 105 -41.52 -19.19 2.26
N TRP A 106 -40.88 -19.82 1.28
CA TRP A 106 -39.59 -19.37 0.73
C TRP A 106 -39.70 -18.09 -0.09
N VAL A 107 -40.88 -17.74 -0.60
CA VAL A 107 -41.12 -16.49 -1.36
C VAL A 107 -40.89 -15.29 -0.45
N SER A 108 -41.37 -15.33 0.80
CA SER A 108 -41.11 -14.28 1.80
C SER A 108 -39.61 -14.07 2.03
N VAL A 109 -38.82 -15.16 2.07
CA VAL A 109 -37.36 -15.10 2.22
C VAL A 109 -36.72 -14.39 1.03
N ILE A 110 -37.12 -14.71 -0.21
CA ILE A 110 -36.62 -14.05 -1.42
C ILE A 110 -36.95 -12.56 -1.43
N VAL A 111 -38.19 -12.19 -1.06
CA VAL A 111 -38.62 -10.80 -0.97
C VAL A 111 -37.74 -10.04 0.03
N ILE A 112 -37.52 -10.59 1.23
CA ILE A 112 -36.63 -9.98 2.22
C ILE A 112 -35.20 -9.82 1.68
N LEU A 113 -34.63 -10.87 1.07
CA LEU A 113 -33.28 -10.83 0.49
C LEU A 113 -33.17 -9.76 -0.60
N SER A 114 -34.20 -9.60 -1.44
CA SER A 114 -34.21 -8.61 -2.52
C SER A 114 -34.09 -7.16 -2.01
N GLY A 115 -34.59 -6.86 -0.81
CA GLY A 115 -34.41 -5.56 -0.16
C GLY A 115 -33.07 -5.39 0.55
N ILE A 116 -32.51 -6.48 1.09
CA ILE A 116 -31.23 -6.47 1.81
C ILE A 116 -30.04 -6.38 0.85
N ILE A 117 -30.09 -7.03 -0.31
CA ILE A 117 -28.97 -7.08 -1.28
C ILE A 117 -28.54 -5.67 -1.73
N PRO A 118 -29.44 -4.76 -2.15
CA PRO A 118 -29.06 -3.39 -2.51
C PRO A 118 -28.45 -2.61 -1.35
N MET A 119 -28.94 -2.81 -0.12
CA MET A 119 -28.37 -2.19 1.08
C MET A 119 -26.94 -2.67 1.29
N ILE A 120 -26.71 -3.99 1.31
CA ILE A 120 -25.37 -4.56 1.48
C ILE A 120 -24.45 -4.12 0.33
N SER A 121 -24.94 -4.11 -0.90
CA SER A 121 -24.16 -3.69 -2.07
C SER A 121 -23.74 -2.22 -1.99
N VAL A 122 -24.64 -1.31 -1.63
CA VAL A 122 -24.29 0.11 -1.44
C VAL A 122 -23.34 0.27 -0.26
N LEU A 123 -23.61 -0.36 0.88
CA LEU A 123 -22.71 -0.33 2.05
C LEU A 123 -21.35 -0.91 1.73
N TYR A 124 -21.33 -1.91 0.85
CA TYR A 124 -20.12 -2.39 0.25
C TYR A 124 -19.55 -1.25 -0.60
N MET A 125 -19.98 -1.02 -1.84
CA MET A 125 -19.37 -0.08 -2.79
C MET A 125 -19.00 1.31 -2.23
N THR A 126 -19.72 1.82 -1.22
CA THR A 126 -19.48 3.13 -0.58
C THR A 126 -18.71 3.09 0.77
N SER A 127 -17.88 2.05 0.97
CA SER A 127 -16.85 1.87 2.03
C SER A 127 -16.12 3.17 2.37
N PRO A 128 -15.73 3.41 3.65
CA PRO A 128 -15.82 4.71 4.29
C PRO A 128 -15.14 5.81 3.47
N PHE A 129 -15.99 6.46 2.69
CA PHE A 129 -15.63 7.52 1.79
C PHE A 129 -15.15 8.72 2.60
N VAL A 130 -13.98 9.23 2.23
CA VAL A 130 -13.37 10.37 2.93
C VAL A 130 -14.05 11.65 2.49
N ASN A 131 -14.65 12.38 3.44
CA ASN A 131 -15.31 13.65 3.20
C ASN A 131 -14.29 14.80 3.23
N TYR A 132 -13.58 14.90 4.36
CA TYR A 132 -12.58 15.94 4.60
C TYR A 132 -11.30 15.33 5.16
N ILE A 133 -10.16 15.92 4.81
CA ILE A 133 -8.89 15.63 5.47
C ILE A 133 -8.30 16.92 5.99
N HIS A 134 -7.98 16.95 7.28
CA HIS A 134 -7.32 18.08 7.92
C HIS A 134 -5.91 17.69 8.33
N LEU A 135 -4.94 18.48 7.91
CA LEU A 135 -3.57 18.40 8.40
C LEU A 135 -3.44 19.24 9.67
N ARG A 136 -2.86 18.67 10.74
CA ARG A 136 -2.54 19.46 11.93
C ARG A 136 -1.19 20.14 11.77
N LEU A 137 -1.20 21.46 11.75
CA LEU A 137 0.03 22.24 11.66
C LEU A 137 0.59 22.55 13.05
N PRO A 138 1.89 22.41 13.28
CA PRO A 138 2.53 22.89 14.49
C PRO A 138 2.56 24.43 14.54
N PRO A 139 2.67 25.05 15.74
CA PRO A 139 2.60 26.51 15.89
C PRO A 139 3.57 27.29 14.99
N PHE A 140 4.76 26.75 14.72
CA PHE A 140 5.76 27.41 13.86
C PHE A 140 5.31 27.49 12.39
N ALA A 141 4.57 26.48 11.89
CA ALA A 141 4.12 26.41 10.50
C ALA A 141 2.85 27.23 10.23
N ARG A 142 2.21 27.77 11.28
CA ARG A 142 0.96 28.56 11.18
C ARG A 142 1.17 30.04 10.88
N ASN A 143 2.42 30.49 10.91
CA ASN A 143 2.75 31.92 10.85
C ASN A 143 2.86 32.47 9.42
N SER A 144 3.09 31.64 8.40
CA SER A 144 3.16 32.07 7.01
C SER A 144 2.88 30.93 6.03
N THR A 145 2.45 31.29 4.82
CA THR A 145 2.18 30.33 3.73
C THR A 145 3.43 29.56 3.33
N GLU A 146 4.58 30.23 3.33
CA GLU A 146 5.88 29.62 2.98
C GLU A 146 6.31 28.57 4.01
N LEU A 147 6.13 28.85 5.31
CA LEU A 147 6.44 27.88 6.37
C LEU A 147 5.54 26.64 6.29
N MET A 148 4.26 26.83 5.97
CA MET A 148 3.34 25.73 5.73
C MET A 148 3.76 24.88 4.51
N ARG A 149 4.10 25.52 3.38
CA ARG A 149 4.60 24.82 2.18
C ARG A 149 5.90 24.07 2.43
N ARG A 150 6.82 24.64 3.21
CA ARG A 150 8.04 23.94 3.63
C ARG A 150 7.70 22.72 4.48
N PHE A 151 6.81 22.88 5.46
CA PHE A 151 6.37 21.79 6.31
C PHE A 151 5.71 20.65 5.53
N THR A 152 4.89 20.95 4.50
CA THR A 152 4.26 19.91 3.66
C THR A 152 5.27 19.20 2.77
N LYS A 153 6.25 19.93 2.21
CA LYS A 153 7.35 19.35 1.43
C LYS A 153 8.25 18.44 2.26
N THR A 154 8.55 18.81 3.50
CA THR A 154 9.38 18.02 4.43
C THR A 154 8.54 17.40 5.54
N LEU A 155 7.45 16.74 5.16
CA LEU A 155 6.47 16.19 6.09
C LEU A 155 7.07 15.15 7.06
N PRO A 156 7.11 15.43 8.38
CA PRO A 156 7.69 14.51 9.34
C PRO A 156 6.85 13.24 9.49
N ARG A 157 7.44 12.19 10.05
CA ARG A 157 6.74 10.90 10.28
C ARG A 157 5.62 11.03 11.33
N ASP A 158 5.86 11.88 12.31
CA ASP A 158 4.97 12.16 13.44
C ASP A 158 3.86 13.19 13.14
N ALA A 159 3.80 13.73 11.91
CA ALA A 159 2.73 14.68 11.57
C ALA A 159 1.35 14.01 11.70
N GLU A 160 0.43 14.69 12.38
CA GLU A 160 -0.93 14.19 12.60
C GLU A 160 -1.89 14.65 11.51
N ILE A 161 -2.78 13.73 11.12
CA ILE A 161 -3.84 13.97 10.15
C ILE A 161 -5.17 13.49 10.71
N ASP A 162 -6.21 14.32 10.54
CA ASP A 162 -7.59 14.02 10.92
C ASP A 162 -8.37 13.70 9.63
N ILE A 163 -8.70 12.41 9.41
CA ILE A 163 -9.53 11.97 8.29
C ILE A 163 -10.98 11.84 8.74
N THR A 164 -11.87 12.61 8.12
CA THR A 164 -13.31 12.53 8.39
C THR A 164 -13.97 11.63 7.36
N THR A 165 -14.50 10.50 7.83
CA THR A 165 -15.31 9.56 7.04
C THR A 165 -16.77 9.69 7.44
N MET A 166 -17.72 9.27 6.59
CA MET A 166 -19.14 9.22 6.98
C MET A 166 -19.53 7.79 7.39
N ASN A 167 -20.29 7.66 8.48
CA ASN A 167 -20.90 6.39 8.86
C ASN A 167 -22.06 6.02 7.90
N VAL A 168 -22.65 4.84 8.09
CA VAL A 168 -23.82 4.35 7.35
C VAL A 168 -24.98 5.36 7.36
N LEU A 169 -25.20 6.05 8.47
CA LEU A 169 -26.24 7.07 8.66
C LEU A 169 -25.79 8.50 8.27
N GLY A 170 -24.72 8.65 7.48
CA GLY A 170 -24.20 9.95 7.06
C GLY A 170 -23.51 10.77 8.17
N LYS A 171 -23.58 10.34 9.44
CA LYS A 171 -22.90 11.02 10.55
C LYS A 171 -21.37 11.02 10.34
N PRO A 172 -20.70 12.18 10.38
CA PRO A 172 -19.25 12.24 10.22
C PRO A 172 -18.54 11.60 11.42
N ARG A 173 -17.52 10.78 11.13
CA ARG A 173 -16.62 10.12 12.07
C ARG A 173 -15.19 10.52 11.76
N VAL A 174 -14.54 11.17 12.71
CA VAL A 174 -13.15 11.63 12.58
C VAL A 174 -12.20 10.55 13.09
N ALA A 175 -11.22 10.19 12.27
CA ALA A 175 -10.11 9.32 12.62
C ALA A 175 -8.82 10.14 12.65
N ARG A 176 -8.29 10.35 13.85
CA ARG A 176 -6.95 10.93 14.05
C ARG A 176 -5.90 9.83 13.93
N MET A 177 -4.81 10.12 13.22
CA MET A 177 -3.65 9.23 13.12
C MET A 177 -2.40 10.00 12.70
N LYS A 178 -1.24 9.36 12.83
CA LYS A 178 0.01 9.89 12.30
C LYS A 178 0.14 9.51 10.84
N ILE A 179 0.84 10.33 10.08
CA ILE A 179 1.05 10.10 8.64
C ILE A 179 1.92 8.85 8.40
N GLN A 180 2.77 8.46 9.35
CA GLN A 180 3.52 7.21 9.28
C GLN A 180 2.65 5.95 9.35
N ASP A 181 1.47 6.02 9.95
CA ASP A 181 0.59 4.86 10.13
C ASP A 181 -0.26 4.59 8.86
N LEU A 182 -0.19 5.49 7.86
CA LEU A 182 -0.96 5.43 6.63
C LEU A 182 -0.11 4.90 5.48
N SER A 183 -0.55 3.81 4.85
CA SER A 183 0.07 3.22 3.67
C SER A 183 -0.85 3.35 2.45
N ALA A 184 -0.26 3.52 1.26
CA ALA A 184 -1.00 3.37 0.02
C ALA A 184 -1.38 1.89 -0.17
N ALA A 185 -2.61 1.63 -0.58
CA ALA A 185 -3.10 0.29 -0.86
C ALA A 185 -4.03 0.36 -2.08
N ASN A 186 -4.15 -0.75 -2.79
CA ASN A 186 -5.16 -0.92 -3.83
C ASN A 186 -6.07 -2.08 -3.42
N GLU A 187 -6.98 -1.80 -2.49
CA GLU A 187 -7.96 -2.79 -2.04
C GLU A 187 -9.31 -2.49 -2.71
N ARG A 188 -10.10 -3.56 -2.91
CA ARG A 188 -11.51 -3.46 -3.28
C ARG A 188 -11.77 -2.73 -4.60
N PHE A 189 -11.16 -3.25 -5.66
CA PHE A 189 -11.27 -2.71 -7.02
C PHE A 189 -10.87 -1.23 -7.11
N GLY A 190 -9.87 -0.79 -6.32
CA GLY A 190 -9.39 0.59 -6.34
C GLY A 190 -10.27 1.60 -5.61
N LEU A 191 -11.32 1.15 -4.90
CA LEU A 191 -12.15 2.02 -4.06
C LEU A 191 -11.44 2.40 -2.74
N VAL A 192 -10.44 1.64 -2.34
CA VAL A 192 -9.65 1.91 -1.14
C VAL A 192 -8.22 2.18 -1.56
N ASN A 193 -7.80 3.44 -1.35
CA ASN A 193 -6.49 3.95 -1.76
C ASN A 193 -5.49 4.00 -0.60
N TYR A 194 -6.00 4.05 0.64
CA TYR A 194 -5.16 4.14 1.83
C TYR A 194 -5.65 3.20 2.93
N VAL A 195 -4.70 2.61 3.64
CA VAL A 195 -4.94 1.66 4.72
C VAL A 195 -4.07 2.05 5.91
N ARG A 196 -4.55 1.74 7.12
CA ARG A 196 -3.74 1.77 8.34
C ARG A 196 -3.83 0.46 9.08
N ASP A 197 -2.81 0.14 9.88
CA ASP A 197 -2.96 -0.93 10.85
C ASP A 197 -3.89 -0.49 12.00
N THR A 198 -4.81 -1.38 12.37
CA THR A 198 -5.80 -1.13 13.42
C THR A 198 -5.77 -2.17 14.52
N LYS A 199 -4.90 -3.19 14.45
CA LYS A 199 -4.85 -4.31 15.42
C LYS A 199 -4.66 -3.79 16.85
N ALA A 200 -3.56 -3.07 17.10
CA ALA A 200 -3.24 -2.50 18.42
C ALA A 200 -4.30 -1.49 18.92
N ILE A 201 -4.95 -0.75 18.02
CA ILE A 201 -6.00 0.21 18.38
C ILE A 201 -7.28 -0.51 18.80
N ASN A 202 -7.63 -1.60 18.10
CA ASN A 202 -8.85 -2.36 18.37
C ASN A 202 -8.74 -3.16 19.67
N GLU A 203 -7.56 -3.69 20.01
CA GLU A 203 -7.32 -4.39 21.28
C GLU A 203 -7.59 -3.48 22.50
N ARG A 204 -7.22 -2.21 22.41
CA ARG A 204 -7.43 -1.23 23.49
C ARG A 204 -8.86 -0.69 23.52
N ARG A 205 -9.67 -0.96 22.50
CA ARG A 205 -11.01 -0.40 22.37
C ARG A 205 -12.05 -1.29 23.01
N LYS A 206 -12.88 -0.64 23.82
CA LYS A 206 -14.12 -1.21 24.35
C LYS A 206 -15.04 -1.62 23.19
N TRP A 207 -15.69 -2.77 23.33
CA TRP A 207 -16.49 -3.41 22.28
C TRP A 207 -17.62 -2.51 21.73
N TRP A 208 -18.20 -1.63 22.56
CA TRP A 208 -19.30 -0.72 22.15
C TRP A 208 -18.87 0.49 21.31
N MET A 209 -17.58 0.83 21.23
CA MET A 209 -17.10 1.95 20.40
C MET A 209 -16.96 1.60 18.91
N GLY A 210 -17.16 0.32 18.57
CA GLY A 210 -16.97 -0.23 17.24
C GLY A 210 -15.50 -0.27 16.81
N LYS A 211 -15.21 -1.12 15.82
CA LYS A 211 -13.85 -1.24 15.26
C LYS A 211 -13.37 0.10 14.68
N ALA A 212 -12.06 0.29 14.73
CA ALA A 212 -11.38 1.41 14.08
C ALA A 212 -11.50 1.30 12.56
N VAL A 213 -11.68 2.45 11.91
CA VAL A 213 -11.70 2.52 10.44
C VAL A 213 -10.31 2.13 9.94
N ARG A 214 -10.20 1.05 9.15
CA ARG A 214 -8.94 0.54 8.61
C ARG A 214 -8.63 1.11 7.23
N GLN A 215 -9.65 1.15 6.38
CA GLN A 215 -9.59 1.48 4.97
C GLN A 215 -10.10 2.91 4.74
N PHE A 216 -9.51 3.63 3.79
CA PHE A 216 -9.92 4.97 3.42
C PHE A 216 -9.94 5.12 1.89
N GLY A 217 -11.09 5.53 1.36
CA GLY A 217 -11.28 5.83 -0.06
C GLY A 217 -11.21 7.34 -0.32
N VAL A 218 -10.08 7.81 -0.86
CA VAL A 218 -9.89 9.22 -1.25
C VAL A 218 -9.99 9.29 -2.77
N HIS A 219 -11.07 9.90 -3.30
CA HIS A 219 -11.38 9.92 -4.73
C HIS A 219 -11.71 11.31 -5.21
N GLY A 220 -10.86 11.88 -6.06
CA GLY A 220 -11.06 13.19 -6.66
C GLY A 220 -11.12 14.32 -5.61
N GLY A 221 -10.48 15.45 -5.88
CA GLY A 221 -10.49 16.53 -4.89
C GLY A 221 -10.20 17.88 -5.51
N LYS A 222 -10.97 18.89 -5.08
CA LYS A 222 -10.57 20.29 -5.20
C LYS A 222 -10.07 20.69 -3.82
N GLY A 223 -8.76 20.68 -3.61
CA GLY A 223 -8.21 21.34 -2.43
C GLY A 223 -8.37 22.85 -2.56
N SER A 224 -8.47 23.57 -1.45
CA SER A 224 -8.19 25.01 -1.43
C SER A 224 -6.82 25.25 -2.10
N MET A 225 -6.60 26.32 -2.87
CA MET A 225 -5.34 26.54 -3.64
C MET A 225 -4.07 26.18 -2.85
N VAL A 226 -4.04 26.49 -1.55
CA VAL A 226 -2.90 26.16 -0.68
C VAL A 226 -2.98 24.76 -0.04
N GLY A 227 -4.18 24.27 0.25
CA GLY A 227 -4.41 22.93 0.83
C GLY A 227 -4.31 21.78 -0.20
N GLY A 228 -4.66 22.03 -1.45
CA GLY A 228 -4.61 21.05 -2.53
C GLY A 228 -3.19 20.69 -2.93
N GLU A 229 -2.28 21.66 -2.93
CA GLU A 229 -0.84 21.39 -3.07
C GLU A 229 -0.31 20.60 -1.87
N ALA A 230 -0.70 20.98 -0.66
CA ALA A 230 -0.33 20.25 0.56
C ALA A 230 -0.78 18.78 0.52
N TRP A 231 -1.97 18.49 -0.02
CA TRP A 231 -2.42 17.11 -0.20
C TRP A 231 -1.55 16.34 -1.19
N LYS A 232 -1.17 16.94 -2.33
CA LYS A 232 -0.26 16.30 -3.29
C LYS A 232 1.09 15.96 -2.65
N ASP A 233 1.65 16.87 -1.85
CA ASP A 233 2.89 16.63 -1.10
C ASP A 233 2.73 15.47 -0.11
N ILE A 234 1.61 15.40 0.60
CA ILE A 234 1.28 14.29 1.51
C ILE A 234 1.17 12.97 0.74
N GLN A 235 0.47 12.94 -0.40
CA GLN A 235 0.35 11.74 -1.23
C GLN A 235 1.73 11.27 -1.71
N ALA A 236 2.58 12.19 -2.17
CA ALA A 236 3.94 11.88 -2.59
C ALA A 236 4.80 11.36 -1.41
N ALA A 237 4.64 11.94 -0.22
CA ALA A 237 5.33 11.48 0.99
C ALA A 237 4.89 10.07 1.40
N ILE A 238 3.60 9.73 1.28
CA ILE A 238 3.07 8.39 1.55
C ILE A 238 3.55 7.40 0.50
N ALA A 239 3.51 7.75 -0.79
CA ALA A 239 3.96 6.90 -1.89
C ALA A 239 5.46 6.57 -1.76
N LYS A 240 6.31 7.58 -1.53
CA LYS A 240 7.75 7.39 -1.27
C LYS A 240 8.02 6.51 -0.05
N ARG A 241 7.15 6.54 0.97
CA ARG A 241 7.26 5.66 2.15
C ARG A 241 6.80 4.25 1.85
N GLY A 242 5.76 4.07 1.03
CA GLY A 242 5.35 2.75 0.54
C GLY A 242 6.48 2.06 -0.23
N GLU A 243 7.16 2.80 -1.09
CA GLU A 243 8.34 2.31 -1.83
C GLU A 243 9.54 2.02 -0.90
N LYS A 244 9.80 2.88 0.09
CA LYS A 244 10.90 2.67 1.07
C LYS A 244 10.59 1.59 2.11
N GLY A 245 9.34 1.42 2.50
CA GLY A 245 8.87 0.32 3.36
C GLY A 245 8.92 -1.03 2.63
N CYS A 246 8.81 -1.01 1.30
CA CYS A 246 9.06 -2.16 0.42
C CYS A 246 10.51 -2.26 -0.07
N ARG A 247 11.49 -1.50 0.44
CA ARG A 247 12.88 -1.63 -0.04
C ARG A 247 13.94 -1.14 0.96
N GLU A 248 14.23 -1.97 1.95
CA GLU A 248 15.44 -2.78 1.79
C GLU A 248 14.95 -4.10 1.20
N ASN A 249 15.26 -4.39 -0.06
CA ASN A 249 15.21 -5.77 -0.51
C ASN A 249 16.25 -6.47 0.34
N VAL A 250 15.88 -7.00 1.49
CA VAL A 250 16.79 -7.82 2.28
C VAL A 250 17.15 -8.96 1.33
N THR A 251 18.42 -8.96 0.92
CA THR A 251 18.97 -9.96 0.03
C THR A 251 19.71 -10.98 0.88
N MET A 252 19.56 -12.24 0.51
CA MET A 252 20.34 -13.33 1.07
C MET A 252 21.42 -13.70 0.04
N PRO A 253 22.67 -13.93 0.46
CA PRO A 253 23.70 -14.41 -0.44
C PRO A 253 23.42 -15.87 -0.82
N ILE A 254 23.60 -16.19 -2.09
CA ILE A 254 23.73 -17.56 -2.60
C ILE A 254 25.09 -17.71 -3.27
N GLU A 255 25.65 -18.92 -3.26
CA GLU A 255 26.91 -19.20 -3.95
C GLU A 255 26.63 -19.78 -5.34
N MET A 256 27.23 -19.18 -6.36
CA MET A 256 27.16 -19.65 -7.74
C MET A 256 28.55 -19.56 -8.36
N ASP A 257 29.05 -20.68 -8.90
CA ASP A 257 30.37 -20.77 -9.54
C ASP A 257 31.53 -20.17 -8.71
N GLY A 258 31.46 -20.31 -7.38
CA GLY A 258 32.46 -19.78 -6.44
C GLY A 258 32.34 -18.29 -6.13
N SER A 259 31.29 -17.61 -6.58
CA SER A 259 30.99 -16.21 -6.29
C SER A 259 29.68 -16.06 -5.53
N THR A 260 29.64 -15.12 -4.58
CA THR A 260 28.42 -14.80 -3.82
C THR A 260 27.52 -13.84 -4.60
N TYR A 261 26.26 -14.21 -4.76
CA TYR A 261 25.25 -13.43 -5.48
C TYR A 261 24.08 -13.08 -4.57
N PRO A 262 23.67 -11.80 -4.50
CA PRO A 262 22.55 -11.39 -3.67
C PRO A 262 21.21 -11.72 -4.37
N VAL A 263 20.34 -12.46 -3.70
CA VAL A 263 18.97 -12.76 -4.16
C VAL A 263 17.94 -12.31 -3.14
N THR A 264 16.71 -12.00 -3.58
CA THR A 264 15.63 -11.63 -2.65
C THR A 264 15.31 -12.77 -1.69
N ILE A 265 14.86 -12.46 -0.45
CA ILE A 265 14.44 -13.50 0.52
C ILE A 265 13.44 -14.48 -0.08
N ASN A 266 12.47 -13.99 -0.87
CA ASN A 266 11.45 -14.85 -1.46
C ASN A 266 12.04 -15.87 -2.44
N LEU A 267 13.01 -15.46 -3.25
CA LEU A 267 13.72 -16.38 -4.14
C LEU A 267 14.62 -17.33 -3.35
N TYR A 268 15.31 -16.83 -2.31
CA TYR A 268 16.12 -17.66 -1.42
C TYR A 268 15.29 -18.78 -0.76
N SER A 269 14.12 -18.45 -0.21
CA SER A 269 13.23 -19.43 0.40
C SER A 269 12.68 -20.42 -0.63
N ALA A 270 12.32 -19.95 -1.82
CA ALA A 270 11.91 -20.82 -2.93
C ALA A 270 13.01 -21.83 -3.29
N LEU A 271 14.24 -21.37 -3.52
CA LEU A 271 15.38 -22.23 -3.89
C LEU A 271 15.69 -23.26 -2.79
N ARG A 272 15.61 -22.85 -1.52
CA ARG A 272 15.84 -23.74 -0.37
C ARG A 272 14.78 -24.85 -0.29
N ASN A 273 13.51 -24.53 -0.51
CA ASN A 273 12.39 -25.49 -0.45
C ASN A 273 12.30 -26.38 -1.71
N LEU A 274 12.75 -25.89 -2.86
CA LEU A 274 12.77 -26.67 -4.11
C LEU A 274 14.00 -27.58 -4.23
N ARG A 275 15.01 -27.39 -3.38
CA ARG A 275 16.20 -28.24 -3.34
C ARG A 275 15.83 -29.64 -2.86
N LYS A 276 16.08 -30.66 -3.68
CA LYS A 276 16.00 -32.06 -3.25
C LYS A 276 17.26 -32.43 -2.47
N PRO A 277 17.18 -33.29 -1.45
CA PRO A 277 18.33 -33.67 -0.64
C PRO A 277 19.38 -34.49 -1.41
N SER A 278 18.97 -35.24 -2.44
CA SER A 278 19.81 -36.22 -3.14
C SER A 278 19.93 -36.02 -4.65
N GLU A 279 19.28 -35.00 -5.22
CA GLU A 279 19.20 -34.80 -6.67
C GLU A 279 19.51 -33.35 -7.07
N VAL A 280 20.33 -33.19 -8.10
CA VAL A 280 20.61 -31.89 -8.72
C VAL A 280 19.42 -31.46 -9.58
N ARG A 281 18.97 -30.21 -9.41
CA ARG A 281 17.85 -29.62 -10.14
C ARG A 281 18.34 -28.38 -10.89
N LEU A 282 18.23 -28.38 -12.22
CA LEU A 282 18.76 -27.34 -13.12
C LEU A 282 17.77 -26.20 -13.40
N MET A 283 17.64 -25.22 -12.52
CA MET A 283 16.60 -24.17 -12.62
C MET A 283 17.01 -22.99 -13.51
N TRP A 284 16.18 -22.74 -14.55
CA TRP A 284 15.89 -21.40 -15.11
C TRP A 284 15.81 -20.38 -13.98
N VAL A 285 16.38 -19.18 -13.96
CA VAL A 285 15.99 -18.11 -13.03
C VAL A 285 16.14 -16.73 -13.64
N ASP A 286 15.08 -16.07 -14.10
CA ASP A 286 15.21 -14.81 -14.87
C ASP A 286 16.02 -13.72 -14.13
N SER A 287 15.81 -13.56 -12.82
CA SER A 287 16.53 -12.62 -11.96
C SER A 287 18.01 -12.97 -11.71
N ILE A 288 18.45 -14.19 -12.04
CA ILE A 288 19.84 -14.67 -11.90
C ILE A 288 20.49 -14.91 -13.27
N SER A 289 19.76 -15.52 -14.19
CA SER A 289 20.18 -16.00 -15.50
C SER A 289 20.19 -14.92 -16.58
N ILE A 290 19.50 -13.80 -16.37
CA ILE A 290 19.55 -12.63 -17.27
C ILE A 290 20.41 -11.57 -16.62
N ASN A 291 21.37 -11.02 -17.36
CA ASN A 291 22.11 -9.86 -16.91
C ASN A 291 21.21 -8.62 -16.89
N GLN A 292 20.69 -8.30 -15.72
CA GLN A 292 19.76 -7.17 -15.53
C GLN A 292 20.41 -5.79 -15.79
N ARG A 293 21.72 -5.72 -16.06
CA ARG A 293 22.46 -4.47 -16.34
C ARG A 293 22.72 -4.24 -17.83
N ASP A 294 22.38 -5.20 -18.69
CA ASP A 294 22.52 -5.11 -20.14
C ASP A 294 21.13 -5.11 -20.78
N ASP A 295 20.68 -3.93 -21.22
CA ASP A 295 19.35 -3.76 -21.79
C ASP A 295 19.20 -4.46 -23.16
N GLU A 296 20.30 -4.69 -23.88
CA GLU A 296 20.30 -5.37 -25.17
C GLU A 296 20.17 -6.88 -24.99
N GLU A 297 20.99 -7.47 -24.09
CA GLU A 297 20.84 -8.87 -23.67
C GLU A 297 19.45 -9.13 -23.10
N LYS A 298 18.98 -8.25 -22.22
CA LYS A 298 17.65 -8.36 -21.61
C LYS A 298 16.55 -8.37 -22.66
N SER A 299 16.62 -7.49 -23.67
CA SER A 299 15.61 -7.44 -24.73
C SER A 299 15.61 -8.72 -25.56
N GLN A 300 16.79 -9.28 -25.88
CA GLN A 300 16.91 -10.56 -26.56
C GLN A 300 16.37 -11.72 -25.71
N GLN A 301 16.72 -11.79 -24.43
CA GLN A 301 16.24 -12.81 -23.48
C GLN A 301 14.72 -12.73 -23.28
N VAL A 302 14.15 -11.52 -23.21
CA VAL A 302 12.69 -11.32 -23.10
C VAL A 302 11.97 -11.87 -24.33
N ASN A 303 12.51 -11.68 -25.53
CA ASN A 303 11.93 -12.27 -26.75
C ASN A 303 11.96 -13.82 -26.73
N LEU A 304 12.97 -14.41 -26.09
CA LEU A 304 13.11 -15.86 -25.92
C LEU A 304 12.26 -16.43 -24.78
N MET A 305 11.69 -15.61 -23.90
CA MET A 305 10.93 -16.09 -22.72
C MET A 305 9.77 -17.00 -23.12
N ARG A 306 9.07 -16.69 -24.24
CA ARG A 306 7.97 -17.51 -24.74
C ARG A 306 8.43 -18.95 -25.01
N ASP A 307 9.53 -19.11 -25.73
CA ASP A 307 10.08 -20.41 -26.10
C ASP A 307 10.69 -21.13 -24.89
N MET A 308 11.29 -20.40 -23.95
CA MET A 308 11.80 -20.96 -22.69
C MET A 308 10.68 -21.49 -21.80
N TYR A 309 9.54 -20.80 -21.70
CA TYR A 309 8.39 -21.32 -20.96
C TYR A 309 7.74 -22.52 -21.64
N ALA A 310 7.64 -22.49 -22.99
CA ALA A 310 7.06 -23.56 -23.77
C ALA A 310 7.90 -24.85 -23.73
N SER A 311 9.23 -24.73 -23.75
CA SER A 311 10.15 -25.87 -23.84
C SER A 311 10.42 -26.58 -22.52
N ALA A 312 10.02 -26.00 -21.40
CA ALA A 312 10.51 -26.46 -20.12
C ALA A 312 9.58 -27.46 -19.43
N ASN A 313 10.13 -28.40 -18.65
CA ASN A 313 9.37 -29.57 -18.17
C ASN A 313 8.33 -29.26 -17.08
N THR A 314 8.59 -28.31 -16.18
CA THR A 314 7.70 -28.04 -15.02
C THR A 314 7.85 -26.60 -14.51
N CYS A 315 6.71 -25.94 -14.22
CA CYS A 315 6.59 -24.53 -13.79
C CYS A 315 6.23 -24.57 -12.33
N VAL A 316 7.05 -23.91 -11.52
CA VAL A 316 6.78 -23.77 -10.09
C VAL A 316 6.42 -22.32 -9.83
N VAL A 317 5.27 -22.11 -9.21
CA VAL A 317 4.86 -20.79 -8.69
C VAL A 317 5.06 -20.80 -7.18
N TRP A 318 5.80 -19.82 -6.69
CA TRP A 318 6.12 -19.69 -5.27
C TRP A 318 5.47 -18.42 -4.69
N PHE A 319 4.57 -18.61 -3.73
CA PHE A 319 3.83 -17.53 -3.08
C PHE A 319 4.52 -17.00 -1.80
N GLY A 320 5.70 -17.51 -1.47
CA GLY A 320 6.37 -17.22 -0.20
C GLY A 320 5.71 -17.93 0.98
N ASP A 321 6.23 -17.69 2.18
CA ASP A 321 5.65 -18.21 3.42
C ASP A 321 4.41 -17.40 3.88
N PHE A 322 3.84 -16.57 3.00
CA PHE A 322 2.76 -15.62 3.27
C PHE A 322 1.35 -16.24 3.43
N LEU A 323 1.24 -17.57 3.39
CA LEU A 323 -0.04 -18.26 3.62
C LEU A 323 -0.54 -18.12 5.08
N ASP A 324 0.27 -17.59 6.00
CA ASP A 324 -0.14 -17.26 7.37
C ASP A 324 -1.02 -15.99 7.48
N HIS A 325 -1.27 -15.25 6.39
CA HIS A 325 -2.05 -14.00 6.41
C HIS A 325 -3.37 -14.02 5.64
N GLY A 326 -3.93 -15.20 5.41
CA GLY A 326 -5.34 -15.35 5.02
C GLY A 326 -5.64 -15.14 3.54
N ILE A 327 -4.67 -15.35 2.65
CA ILE A 327 -4.97 -15.61 1.24
C ILE A 327 -5.58 -17.01 1.18
N THR A 328 -6.88 -17.07 0.91
CA THR A 328 -7.60 -18.33 0.75
C THR A 328 -7.06 -19.08 -0.48
N MET A 329 -6.84 -20.40 -0.38
CA MET A 329 -6.32 -21.22 -1.49
C MET A 329 -7.10 -21.04 -2.81
N THR A 330 -8.38 -20.67 -2.73
CA THR A 330 -9.26 -20.35 -3.86
C THR A 330 -8.83 -19.12 -4.67
N GLU A 331 -8.26 -18.09 -4.04
CA GLU A 331 -7.75 -16.91 -4.74
C GLU A 331 -6.42 -17.22 -5.46
N ALA A 332 -5.59 -18.08 -4.84
CA ALA A 332 -4.35 -18.55 -5.44
C ALA A 332 -4.62 -19.44 -6.67
N THR A 333 -5.61 -20.32 -6.63
CA THR A 333 -5.98 -21.17 -7.78
C THR A 333 -6.61 -20.37 -8.92
N ALA A 334 -7.48 -19.39 -8.62
CA ALA A 334 -8.07 -18.52 -9.64
C ALA A 334 -7.02 -17.68 -10.40
N PHE A 335 -5.96 -17.26 -9.70
CA PHE A 335 -4.81 -16.57 -10.30
C PHE A 335 -3.94 -17.50 -11.16
N LEU A 336 -3.83 -18.77 -10.78
CA LEU A 336 -3.10 -19.77 -11.56
C LEU A 336 -3.86 -20.14 -12.84
N ASP A 337 -5.18 -20.26 -12.80
CA ASP A 337 -6.01 -20.56 -13.98
C ASP A 337 -5.93 -19.42 -15.02
N THR A 338 -5.99 -18.17 -14.57
CA THR A 338 -5.81 -16.99 -15.45
C THR A 338 -4.40 -16.90 -16.04
N LEU A 339 -3.37 -17.32 -15.29
CA LEU A 339 -2.00 -17.38 -15.80
C LEU A 339 -1.77 -18.47 -16.83
N VAL A 340 -2.37 -19.65 -16.62
CA VAL A 340 -2.29 -20.75 -17.58
C VAL A 340 -2.99 -20.39 -18.88
N GLU A 341 -4.11 -19.67 -18.84
CA GLU A 341 -4.75 -19.16 -20.05
C GLU A 341 -3.92 -18.11 -20.79
N MET A 342 -3.24 -17.21 -20.08
CA MET A 342 -2.35 -16.21 -20.70
C MET A 342 -1.11 -16.82 -21.37
N ILE A 343 -0.62 -17.96 -20.88
CA ILE A 343 0.57 -18.64 -21.43
C ILE A 343 0.21 -19.58 -22.59
N LYS A 344 -1.07 -19.93 -22.78
CA LYS A 344 -1.55 -20.76 -23.90
C LYS A 344 -1.76 -20.02 -25.23
N ILE A 345 -1.30 -18.76 -25.36
CA ILE A 345 -1.38 -17.98 -26.60
C ILE A 345 -0.16 -18.23 -27.50
#